data_AF-A0AAD5UDA6-F1
#
_entry.id   AF-A0AAD5UDA6-F1
#
_cell.length_a   1.000
_cell.length_b   1.000
_cell.length_c   1.000
_cell.angle_alpha   90.00
_cell.angle_beta   90.00
_cell.angle_gamma   90.00
#
_symmetry.space_group_name_H-M   'P 1'
#
loop_
_entity.id
_entity.type
_entity.pdbx_description
1 polymer ?
#
loop_
_entity_poly.entity_id
_entity_poly.type
_entity_poly.pdbx_seq_one_letter_code
_entity_poly.pdbx_strand_id
1 'polypeptide(L)'
;MDLKERLAATEREKEEAKRKLDRAEEKVNRAEEEMYQAKEEMYQAEAEYKAAKVELKALALKKVSDPSINKEYEELEKEVGELQDICKSKEHLFNTMTSTYNNLVTSYNKLLDIYNALIQRMKPSLTESERKSFYKVTGVITGLRKSGFCRSLYKTAQNWTGYYEKRGGETINPFSYQEKEMLFINVLFKNEENADQFRSTVLENVSIMSPRKDLQAQVSVLPVVDPEFNGTILVGDYVADEHSPPETPRESSISLVTNNDPLYKYQRLEADRYLLARPDRAHIIDKAECDKNSTYQKYRNDENNFLALSKDLHCFFDGMFNVDYPQFKLYIKHEAESTEPENDFRYRIDLIVEVYDINAAQAIFYRLKEGSTAIDDTHMETFVYVKNKDYFRTCLGWKAAKTQKAWDSEMESAVP
;
A
#
# COMPACT_ATOMS: atom_id res chain seq x y z
N MET A 1 -56.65 -10.47 2.58
CA MET A 1 -55.62 -10.23 3.60
C MET A 1 -55.58 -8.73 3.85
N ASP A 2 -56.01 -8.31 5.03
CA ASP A 2 -56.00 -6.90 5.46
C ASP A 2 -54.57 -6.34 5.37
N LEU A 3 -54.40 -5.04 5.14
CA LEU A 3 -53.08 -4.39 5.06
C LEU A 3 -52.26 -4.66 6.33
N LYS A 4 -52.96 -4.72 7.48
CA LYS A 4 -52.38 -5.09 8.79
C LYS A 4 -51.88 -6.54 8.82
N GLU A 5 -52.62 -7.48 8.23
CA GLU A 5 -52.19 -8.88 8.15
C GLU A 5 -50.97 -9.05 7.25
N ARG A 6 -50.89 -8.30 6.14
CA ARG A 6 -49.72 -8.27 5.25
C ARG A 6 -48.48 -7.74 5.97
N LEU A 7 -48.61 -6.62 6.68
CA LEU A 7 -47.51 -6.00 7.42
C LEU A 7 -47.00 -6.92 8.55
N ALA A 8 -47.93 -7.56 9.28
CA ALA A 8 -47.60 -8.51 10.34
C ALA A 8 -46.99 -9.82 9.81
N ALA A 9 -47.22 -10.19 8.55
CA ALA A 9 -46.53 -11.30 7.90
C ALA A 9 -45.11 -10.92 7.51
N THR A 10 -44.90 -9.74 6.90
CA THR A 10 -43.56 -9.28 6.50
C THR A 10 -42.65 -9.01 7.71
N GLU A 11 -43.17 -8.49 8.83
CA GLU A 11 -42.37 -8.32 10.06
C GLU A 11 -41.91 -9.68 10.63
N ARG A 12 -42.76 -10.71 10.54
CA ARG A 12 -42.38 -12.08 10.94
C ARG A 12 -41.28 -12.64 10.04
N GLU A 13 -41.37 -12.43 8.73
CA GLU A 13 -40.33 -12.85 7.77
C GLU A 13 -39.00 -12.12 8.02
N LYS A 14 -39.04 -10.82 8.31
CA LYS A 14 -37.85 -10.02 8.65
C LYS A 14 -37.19 -10.52 9.93
N GLU A 15 -37.97 -10.77 10.98
CA GLU A 15 -37.45 -11.27 12.25
C GLU A 15 -36.83 -12.67 12.09
N GLU A 16 -37.44 -13.53 11.27
CA GLU A 16 -36.86 -14.83 10.93
C GLU A 16 -35.56 -14.70 10.11
N ALA A 17 -35.53 -13.80 9.13
CA ALA A 17 -34.34 -13.51 8.33
C ALA A 17 -33.20 -12.95 9.18
N LYS A 18 -33.49 -12.06 10.13
CA LYS A 18 -32.53 -11.54 11.10
C LYS A 18 -31.93 -12.65 11.95
N ARG A 19 -32.75 -13.54 12.52
CA ARG A 19 -32.25 -14.70 13.29
C ARG A 19 -31.37 -15.63 12.46
N LYS A 20 -31.67 -15.81 11.17
CA LYS A 20 -30.83 -16.59 10.26
C LYS A 20 -29.50 -15.89 9.98
N LEU A 21 -29.52 -14.56 9.86
CA LEU A 21 -28.35 -13.71 9.66
C LEU A 21 -27.43 -13.79 10.89
N ASP A 22 -27.96 -13.56 12.10
CA ASP A 22 -27.21 -13.61 13.36
C ASP A 22 -26.53 -14.99 13.53
N ARG A 23 -27.25 -16.08 13.26
CA ARG A 23 -26.67 -17.45 13.29
C ARG A 23 -25.63 -17.70 12.20
N ALA A 24 -25.74 -17.04 11.06
CA ALA A 24 -24.76 -17.16 9.98
C ALA A 24 -23.49 -16.38 10.32
N GLU A 25 -23.63 -15.20 10.93
CA GLU A 25 -22.52 -14.40 11.47
C GLU A 25 -21.73 -15.18 12.51
N GLU A 26 -22.39 -15.80 13.50
CA GLU A 26 -21.73 -16.66 14.49
C GLU A 26 -20.91 -17.80 13.86
N LYS A 27 -21.42 -18.39 12.76
CA LYS A 27 -20.71 -19.47 12.04
C LYS A 27 -19.52 -18.95 11.25
N VAL A 28 -19.64 -17.77 10.64
CA VAL A 28 -18.54 -17.11 9.94
C VAL A 28 -17.42 -16.80 10.94
N ASN A 29 -17.76 -16.18 12.08
CA ASN A 29 -16.79 -15.83 13.11
C ASN A 29 -16.07 -17.07 13.66
N ARG A 30 -16.80 -18.17 13.91
CA ARG A 30 -16.16 -19.42 14.35
C ARG A 30 -15.24 -20.03 13.29
N ALA A 31 -15.67 -20.06 12.04
CA ALA A 31 -14.86 -20.60 10.95
C ALA A 31 -13.62 -19.73 10.69
N GLU A 32 -13.72 -18.43 10.94
CA GLU A 32 -12.60 -17.50 10.90
C GLU A 32 -11.58 -17.82 11.99
N GLU A 33 -12.01 -17.98 13.24
CA GLU A 33 -11.14 -18.40 14.37
C GLU A 33 -10.43 -19.73 14.06
N GLU A 34 -11.16 -20.73 13.57
CA GLU A 34 -10.60 -22.04 13.21
C GLU A 34 -9.58 -21.94 12.05
N MET A 35 -9.84 -21.09 11.06
CA MET A 35 -8.92 -20.83 9.95
C MET A 35 -7.63 -20.15 10.44
N TYR A 36 -7.74 -19.18 11.35
CA TYR A 36 -6.58 -18.52 11.93
C TYR A 36 -5.71 -19.48 12.73
N GLN A 37 -6.33 -20.32 13.56
CA GLN A 37 -5.60 -21.35 14.31
C GLN A 37 -4.86 -22.30 13.36
N ALA A 38 -5.51 -22.75 12.27
CA ALA A 38 -4.87 -23.60 11.27
C ALA A 38 -3.69 -22.90 10.56
N LYS A 39 -3.79 -21.57 10.33
CA LYS A 39 -2.72 -20.75 9.74
C LYS A 39 -1.50 -20.67 10.66
N GLU A 40 -1.71 -20.43 11.95
CA GLU A 40 -0.62 -20.38 12.93
C GLU A 40 0.11 -21.73 13.03
N GLU A 41 -0.64 -22.83 13.11
CA GLU A 41 -0.07 -24.19 13.13
C GLU A 41 0.73 -24.51 11.87
N MET A 42 0.30 -24.02 10.70
CA MET A 42 1.03 -24.16 9.44
C MET A 42 2.36 -23.40 9.47
N TYR A 43 2.38 -22.15 9.94
CA TYR A 43 3.62 -21.37 10.03
C TYR A 43 4.61 -21.91 11.05
N GLN A 44 4.12 -22.43 12.18
CA GLN A 44 4.98 -23.10 13.16
C GLN A 44 5.65 -24.33 12.54
N ALA A 45 4.89 -25.19 11.86
CA ALA A 45 5.43 -26.36 11.17
C ALA A 45 6.46 -25.96 10.08
N GLU A 46 6.18 -24.91 9.31
CA GLU A 46 7.10 -24.42 8.27
C GLU A 46 8.41 -23.87 8.85
N ALA A 47 8.34 -23.18 9.98
CA ALA A 47 9.51 -22.67 10.69
C ALA A 47 10.39 -23.81 11.23
N GLU A 48 9.79 -24.83 11.83
CA GLU A 48 10.48 -26.03 12.31
C GLU A 48 11.16 -26.77 11.15
N TYR A 49 10.44 -26.99 10.04
CA TYR A 49 11.00 -27.61 8.83
C TYR A 49 12.18 -26.81 8.25
N LYS A 50 12.07 -25.48 8.17
CA LYS A 50 13.16 -24.62 7.69
C LYS A 50 14.39 -24.71 8.59
N ALA A 51 14.20 -24.68 9.91
CA ALA A 51 15.29 -24.80 10.88
C ALA A 51 16.02 -26.15 10.72
N ALA A 52 15.27 -27.26 10.72
CA ALA A 52 15.82 -28.60 10.54
C ALA A 52 16.56 -28.77 9.20
N LYS A 53 16.04 -28.15 8.12
CA LYS A 53 16.70 -28.16 6.80
C LYS A 53 18.02 -27.40 6.77
N VAL A 54 18.13 -26.29 7.50
CA VAL A 54 19.40 -25.55 7.65
C VAL A 54 20.42 -26.39 8.41
N GLU A 55 20.00 -27.05 9.48
CA GLU A 55 20.86 -27.94 10.26
C GLU A 55 21.33 -29.15 9.44
N LEU A 56 20.44 -29.75 8.64
CA LEU A 56 20.79 -30.84 7.73
C LEU A 56 21.82 -30.41 6.67
N LYS A 57 21.71 -29.20 6.11
CA LYS A 57 22.73 -28.64 5.21
C LYS A 57 24.07 -28.45 5.92
N ALA A 58 24.08 -27.98 7.16
CA ALA A 58 25.31 -27.83 7.94
C ALA A 58 25.97 -29.19 8.25
N LEU A 59 25.18 -30.21 8.60
CA LEU A 59 25.68 -31.58 8.80
C LEU A 59 26.19 -32.21 7.50
N ALA A 60 25.54 -31.95 6.35
CA ALA A 60 26.01 -32.43 5.06
C ALA A 60 27.45 -31.98 4.74
N LEU A 61 27.77 -30.70 5.05
CA LEU A 61 29.12 -30.15 4.88
C LEU A 61 30.15 -30.82 5.80
N LYS A 62 29.76 -31.07 7.07
CA LYS A 62 30.63 -31.76 8.04
C LYS A 62 30.87 -33.22 7.68
N LYS A 63 29.86 -33.91 7.14
CA LYS A 63 29.90 -35.34 6.78
C LYS A 63 30.96 -35.64 5.72
N VAL A 64 31.27 -34.67 4.86
CA VAL A 64 32.37 -34.76 3.87
C VAL A 64 33.73 -34.88 4.56
N SER A 65 33.89 -34.28 5.74
CA SER A 65 35.17 -34.20 6.46
C SER A 65 35.29 -35.22 7.60
N ASP A 66 34.15 -35.66 8.15
CA ASP A 66 34.08 -36.64 9.24
C ASP A 66 32.98 -37.68 8.97
N PRO A 67 33.33 -38.88 8.50
CA PRO A 67 32.37 -39.96 8.28
C PRO A 67 31.69 -40.49 9.55
N SER A 68 32.17 -40.16 10.75
CA SER A 68 31.61 -40.67 12.01
C SER A 68 30.23 -40.10 12.34
N ILE A 69 29.86 -38.94 11.76
CA ILE A 69 28.56 -38.29 11.95
C ILE A 69 27.47 -38.79 10.97
N ASN A 70 27.73 -39.86 10.22
CA ASN A 70 26.80 -40.36 9.21
C ASN A 70 25.44 -40.80 9.79
N LYS A 71 25.46 -41.35 11.00
CA LYS A 71 24.24 -41.78 11.71
C LYS A 71 23.36 -40.58 12.10
N GLU A 72 23.97 -39.52 12.63
CA GLU A 72 23.28 -38.28 13.02
C GLU A 72 22.67 -37.58 11.80
N TYR A 73 23.38 -37.60 10.66
CA TYR A 73 22.86 -37.11 9.39
C TYR A 73 21.62 -37.90 8.92
N GLU A 74 21.67 -39.23 8.95
CA GLU A 74 20.55 -40.09 8.52
C GLU A 74 19.31 -39.93 9.44
N GLU A 75 19.52 -39.73 10.74
CA GLU A 75 18.44 -39.47 11.70
C GLU A 75 17.76 -38.12 11.42
N LEU A 76 18.54 -37.04 11.21
CA LEU A 76 18.00 -35.72 10.89
C LEU A 76 17.37 -35.66 9.48
N GLU A 77 17.92 -36.38 8.50
CA GLU A 77 17.33 -36.47 7.16
C GLU A 77 15.92 -37.08 7.21
N LYS A 78 15.74 -38.10 8.05
CA LYS A 78 14.43 -38.71 8.30
C LYS A 78 13.47 -37.72 8.98
N GLU A 79 13.93 -37.01 10.01
CA GLU A 79 13.13 -36.00 10.71
C GLU A 79 12.68 -34.86 9.78
N VAL A 80 13.57 -34.36 8.92
CA VAL A 80 13.24 -33.36 7.90
C VAL A 80 12.18 -33.88 6.93
N GLY A 81 12.22 -35.17 6.56
CA GLY A 81 11.20 -35.82 5.76
C GLY A 81 9.83 -35.85 6.44
N GLU A 82 9.78 -36.23 7.73
CA GLU A 82 8.56 -36.25 8.53
C GLU A 82 7.95 -34.84 8.69
N LEU A 83 8.79 -33.83 8.97
CA LEU A 83 8.37 -32.42 9.08
C LEU A 83 7.86 -31.87 7.75
N GLN A 84 8.44 -32.27 6.62
CA GLN A 84 7.95 -31.87 5.30
C GLN A 84 6.53 -32.37 5.04
N ASP A 85 6.21 -33.60 5.46
CA ASP A 85 4.87 -34.16 5.30
C ASP A 85 3.86 -33.53 6.28
N ILE A 86 4.29 -33.18 7.50
CA ILE A 86 3.49 -32.38 8.44
C ILE A 86 3.15 -31.01 7.83
N CYS A 87 4.13 -30.32 7.23
CA CYS A 87 3.90 -29.03 6.56
C CYS A 87 2.83 -29.14 5.47
N LYS A 88 2.93 -30.13 4.58
CA LYS A 88 1.94 -30.37 3.52
C LYS A 88 0.55 -30.65 4.10
N SER A 89 0.47 -31.43 5.18
CA SER A 89 -0.80 -31.74 5.84
C SER A 89 -1.44 -30.48 6.45
N LYS A 90 -0.64 -29.60 7.08
CA LYS A 90 -1.13 -28.36 7.67
C LYS A 90 -1.53 -27.33 6.62
N GLU A 91 -0.78 -27.23 5.52
CA GLU A 91 -1.13 -26.43 4.36
C GLU A 91 -2.46 -26.89 3.74
N HIS A 92 -2.67 -28.20 3.59
CA HIS A 92 -3.94 -28.75 3.11
C HIS A 92 -5.12 -28.44 4.03
N LEU A 93 -4.91 -28.55 5.35
CA LEU A 93 -5.93 -28.20 6.34
C LEU A 93 -6.30 -26.72 6.28
N PHE A 94 -5.31 -25.83 6.24
CA PHE A 94 -5.51 -24.39 6.10
C PHE A 94 -6.32 -24.06 4.84
N ASN A 95 -5.92 -24.59 3.69
CA ASN A 95 -6.64 -24.38 2.42
C ASN A 95 -8.10 -24.87 2.48
N THR A 96 -8.36 -25.98 3.17
CA THR A 96 -9.72 -26.51 3.38
C THR A 96 -10.55 -25.59 4.26
N MET A 97 -9.96 -25.05 5.34
CA MET A 97 -10.62 -24.09 6.23
C MET A 97 -10.92 -22.77 5.51
N THR A 98 -9.97 -22.24 4.73
CA THR A 98 -10.17 -21.05 3.89
C THR A 98 -11.33 -21.24 2.90
N SER A 99 -11.42 -22.41 2.25
CA SER A 99 -12.55 -22.71 1.36
C SER A 99 -13.89 -22.72 2.12
N THR A 100 -13.91 -23.32 3.31
CA THR A 100 -15.11 -23.39 4.17
C THR A 100 -15.55 -21.99 4.62
N TYR A 101 -14.62 -21.17 5.08
CA TYR A 101 -14.86 -19.77 5.44
C TYR A 101 -15.45 -18.97 4.26
N ASN A 102 -14.84 -19.05 3.08
CA ASN A 102 -15.31 -18.34 1.89
C ASN A 102 -16.74 -18.74 1.48
N ASN A 103 -17.08 -20.02 1.61
CA ASN A 103 -18.44 -20.52 1.34
C ASN A 103 -19.46 -19.98 2.36
N LEU A 104 -19.06 -19.87 3.63
CA LEU A 104 -19.90 -19.32 4.69
C LEU A 104 -20.12 -17.81 4.51
N VAL A 105 -19.07 -17.04 4.22
CA VAL A 105 -19.15 -15.60 3.91
C VAL A 105 -20.08 -15.36 2.71
N THR A 106 -19.94 -16.16 1.66
CA THR A 106 -20.84 -16.08 0.49
C THR A 106 -22.30 -16.33 0.87
N SER A 107 -22.55 -17.30 1.75
CA SER A 107 -23.90 -17.63 2.24
C SER A 107 -24.47 -16.53 3.14
N TYR A 108 -23.64 -15.94 3.99
CA TYR A 108 -23.98 -14.80 4.84
C TYR A 108 -24.37 -13.58 3.99
N ASN A 109 -23.59 -13.23 2.97
CA ASN A 109 -23.88 -12.11 2.08
C ASN A 109 -25.24 -12.28 1.36
N LYS A 110 -25.56 -13.50 0.90
CA LYS A 110 -26.88 -13.79 0.32
C LYS A 110 -28.02 -13.59 1.31
N LEU A 111 -27.83 -13.97 2.58
CA LEU A 111 -28.84 -13.74 3.62
C LEU A 111 -28.98 -12.26 3.95
N LEU A 112 -27.87 -11.51 3.96
CA LEU A 112 -27.86 -10.07 4.15
C LEU A 112 -28.64 -9.35 3.03
N ASP A 113 -28.45 -9.77 1.78
CA ASP A 113 -29.21 -9.25 0.63
C ASP A 113 -30.72 -9.49 0.79
N ILE A 114 -31.11 -10.69 1.22
CA ILE A 114 -32.52 -11.03 1.48
C ILE A 114 -33.09 -10.16 2.61
N TYR A 115 -32.34 -10.01 3.70
CA TYR A 115 -32.75 -9.18 4.84
C TYR A 115 -32.92 -7.71 4.42
N ASN A 116 -31.98 -7.18 3.64
CA ASN A 116 -32.06 -5.82 3.10
C ASN A 116 -33.26 -5.65 2.15
N ALA A 117 -33.53 -6.62 1.28
CA ALA A 117 -34.69 -6.61 0.40
C ALA A 117 -36.02 -6.61 1.18
N LEU A 118 -36.10 -7.35 2.30
CA LEU A 118 -37.26 -7.33 3.20
C LEU A 118 -37.44 -5.98 3.89
N ILE A 119 -36.34 -5.36 4.35
CA ILE A 119 -36.38 -3.99 4.89
C ILE A 119 -36.93 -3.00 3.85
N GLN A 120 -36.50 -3.11 2.58
CA GLN A 120 -36.99 -2.23 1.51
C GLN A 120 -38.49 -2.44 1.24
N ARG A 121 -38.98 -3.69 1.25
CA ARG A 121 -40.41 -4.02 1.08
C ARG A 121 -41.30 -3.51 2.21
N MET A 122 -40.74 -3.33 3.41
CA MET A 122 -41.48 -2.88 4.59
C MET A 122 -41.58 -1.36 4.72
N LYS A 123 -40.95 -0.58 3.82
CA LYS A 123 -41.09 0.87 3.84
C LYS A 123 -42.52 1.25 3.46
N PRO A 124 -43.30 1.91 4.35
CA PRO A 124 -44.49 2.63 3.94
C PRO A 124 -44.05 3.71 2.95
N SER A 125 -44.91 4.01 1.97
CA SER A 125 -44.75 5.12 1.02
C SER A 125 -44.54 6.44 1.77
N LEU A 126 -43.27 6.72 2.08
CA LEU A 126 -42.75 8.01 2.50
C LEU A 126 -42.05 8.56 1.25
N THR A 127 -42.47 9.75 0.84
CA THR A 127 -41.95 10.46 -0.32
C THR A 127 -40.42 10.55 -0.28
N GLU A 128 -39.80 10.21 -1.40
CA GLU A 128 -38.36 10.07 -1.65
C GLU A 128 -37.54 11.36 -1.37
N SER A 129 -38.20 12.50 -1.14
CA SER A 129 -37.56 13.81 -0.98
C SER A 129 -36.95 14.08 0.40
N GLU A 130 -37.08 13.18 1.40
CA GLU A 130 -36.66 13.46 2.78
C GLU A 130 -35.70 12.44 3.42
N ARG A 131 -35.34 11.34 2.74
CA ARG A 131 -34.33 10.40 3.25
C ARG A 131 -32.94 10.81 2.80
N LYS A 132 -31.97 10.87 3.71
CA LYS A 132 -30.57 11.11 3.35
C LYS A 132 -29.94 9.79 2.91
N SER A 133 -29.79 9.61 1.61
CA SER A 133 -28.98 8.53 1.05
C SER A 133 -27.50 8.83 1.28
N PHE A 134 -26.78 7.89 1.87
CA PHE A 134 -25.33 7.91 1.99
C PHE A 134 -24.75 6.69 1.26
N TYR A 135 -23.45 6.71 1.05
CA TYR A 135 -22.67 5.63 0.48
C TYR A 135 -21.55 5.30 1.46
N LYS A 136 -21.49 4.03 1.87
CA LYS A 136 -20.48 3.50 2.77
C LYS A 136 -19.39 2.84 1.97
N VAL A 137 -18.16 3.29 2.16
CA VAL A 137 -16.98 2.55 1.70
C VAL A 137 -16.51 1.66 2.82
N THR A 138 -16.48 0.36 2.56
CA THR A 138 -16.03 -0.64 3.52
C THR A 138 -15.17 -1.70 2.86
N GLY A 139 -14.25 -2.27 3.63
CA GLY A 139 -13.30 -3.24 3.11
C GLY A 139 -12.15 -3.51 4.05
N VAL A 140 -11.21 -4.29 3.55
CA VAL A 140 -9.99 -4.66 4.26
C VAL A 140 -8.78 -4.49 3.35
N ILE A 141 -7.69 -4.02 3.94
CA ILE A 141 -6.36 -4.02 3.33
C ILE A 141 -5.50 -5.00 4.12
N THR A 142 -4.97 -6.01 3.45
CA THR A 142 -4.16 -7.09 4.05
C THR A 142 -2.72 -7.01 3.57
N GLY A 143 -1.77 -7.28 4.47
CA GLY A 143 -0.35 -7.43 4.11
C GLY A 143 0.61 -6.69 5.04
N LEU A 144 1.85 -6.47 4.58
CA LEU A 144 2.89 -5.84 5.39
C LEU A 144 2.53 -4.39 5.70
N ARG A 145 2.38 -4.08 7.00
CA ARG A 145 1.99 -2.73 7.45
C ARG A 145 2.98 -1.68 6.95
N LYS A 146 2.47 -0.65 6.27
CA LYS A 146 3.28 0.42 5.69
C LYS A 146 3.21 1.68 6.54
N SER A 147 4.38 2.26 6.87
CA SER A 147 4.44 3.52 7.63
C SER A 147 3.73 4.66 6.89
N GLY A 148 2.94 5.45 7.63
CA GLY A 148 2.17 6.58 7.11
C GLY A 148 0.94 6.22 6.27
N PHE A 149 0.68 4.93 6.02
CA PHE A 149 -0.41 4.49 5.16
C PHE A 149 -1.79 4.80 5.76
N CYS A 150 -2.02 4.47 7.03
CA CYS A 150 -3.30 4.78 7.70
C CYS A 150 -3.57 6.29 7.71
N ARG A 151 -2.56 7.10 8.05
CA ARG A 151 -2.63 8.56 7.94
C ARG A 151 -2.97 9.05 6.52
N SER A 152 -2.44 8.37 5.50
CA SER A 152 -2.80 8.66 4.10
C SER A 152 -4.29 8.44 3.84
N LEU A 153 -4.90 7.40 4.43
CA LEU A 153 -6.32 7.13 4.30
C LEU A 153 -7.18 8.19 4.98
N TYR A 154 -6.78 8.68 6.16
CA TYR A 154 -7.43 9.83 6.80
C TYR A 154 -7.36 11.09 5.92
N LYS A 155 -6.22 11.36 5.29
CA LYS A 155 -6.08 12.47 4.34
C LYS A 155 -7.00 12.28 3.12
N THR A 156 -7.06 11.08 2.58
CA THR A 156 -7.94 10.75 1.46
C THR A 156 -9.42 10.89 1.83
N ALA A 157 -9.83 10.43 3.02
CA ALA A 157 -11.18 10.61 3.53
C ALA A 157 -11.53 12.09 3.69
N GLN A 158 -10.61 12.90 4.24
CA GLN A 158 -10.79 14.34 4.35
C GLN A 158 -10.97 15.00 2.96
N ASN A 159 -10.11 14.67 1.98
CA ASN A 159 -10.17 15.25 0.64
C ASN A 159 -11.52 15.00 -0.06
N TRP A 160 -12.12 13.83 0.17
CA TRP A 160 -13.39 13.44 -0.43
C TRP A 160 -14.59 13.65 0.50
N THR A 161 -14.42 14.37 1.60
CA THR A 161 -15.48 14.70 2.59
C THR A 161 -16.15 13.43 3.16
N GLY A 162 -15.33 12.53 3.71
CA GLY A 162 -15.78 11.37 4.47
C GLY A 162 -16.32 11.75 5.86
N TYR A 163 -17.25 10.95 6.36
CA TYR A 163 -17.88 11.09 7.67
C TYR A 163 -17.69 9.82 8.48
N TYR A 164 -17.61 9.95 9.81
CA TYR A 164 -17.60 8.79 10.70
C TYR A 164 -18.98 8.14 10.75
N GLU A 165 -19.03 6.82 10.81
CA GLU A 165 -20.25 6.07 11.15
C GLU A 165 -20.46 6.09 12.66
N LYS A 166 -21.72 6.21 13.09
CA LYS A 166 -22.14 5.96 14.47
C LYS A 166 -22.92 4.65 14.54
N ARG A 167 -22.66 3.86 15.57
CA ARG A 167 -23.43 2.65 15.88
C ARG A 167 -23.66 2.57 17.38
N GLY A 168 -24.93 2.51 17.78
CA GLY A 168 -25.29 2.45 19.21
C GLY A 168 -24.84 3.68 20.01
N GLY A 169 -24.73 4.86 19.37
CA GLY A 169 -24.25 6.10 19.99
C GLY A 169 -22.72 6.28 19.97
N GLU A 170 -21.95 5.24 19.67
CA GLU A 170 -20.48 5.30 19.59
C GLU A 170 -20.00 5.64 18.18
N THR A 171 -18.91 6.41 18.10
CA THR A 171 -18.27 6.74 16.81
C THR A 171 -17.34 5.61 16.43
N ILE A 172 -17.60 4.98 15.28
CA ILE A 172 -16.78 3.89 14.78
C ILE A 172 -15.49 4.45 14.19
N ASN A 173 -14.36 3.85 14.55
CA ASN A 173 -13.07 4.22 13.98
C ASN A 173 -13.08 3.92 12.46
N PRO A 174 -12.81 4.92 11.59
CA PRO A 174 -12.89 4.73 10.15
C PRO A 174 -11.77 3.84 9.61
N PHE A 175 -10.66 3.76 10.34
CA PHE A 175 -9.50 2.96 9.98
C PHE A 175 -8.98 2.25 11.23
N SER A 176 -9.17 0.94 11.30
CA SER A 176 -8.75 0.15 12.46
C SER A 176 -7.84 -0.99 12.03
N TYR A 177 -6.66 -1.05 12.64
CA TYR A 177 -5.85 -2.25 12.56
C TYR A 177 -6.47 -3.31 13.47
N GLN A 178 -6.92 -4.40 12.89
CA GLN A 178 -7.24 -5.61 13.65
C GLN A 178 -6.17 -6.64 13.28
N GLU A 179 -5.55 -7.24 14.30
CA GLU A 179 -4.41 -8.13 14.14
C GLU A 179 -3.21 -7.49 13.41
N LYS A 180 -2.08 -8.22 13.32
CA LYS A 180 -0.80 -7.67 12.85
C LYS A 180 -0.77 -7.23 11.38
N GLU A 181 -1.77 -7.55 10.56
CA GLU A 181 -1.67 -7.39 9.10
C GLU A 181 -2.95 -6.90 8.40
N MET A 182 -4.04 -6.59 9.12
CA MET A 182 -5.30 -6.16 8.49
C MET A 182 -5.73 -4.76 8.91
N LEU A 183 -6.01 -3.91 7.93
CA LEU A 183 -6.54 -2.56 8.12
C LEU A 183 -7.97 -2.49 7.56
N PHE A 184 -8.94 -2.36 8.45
CA PHE A 184 -10.35 -2.23 8.10
C PHE A 184 -10.71 -0.79 7.75
N ILE A 185 -11.56 -0.63 6.74
CA ILE A 185 -12.07 0.66 6.26
C ILE A 185 -13.56 0.76 6.55
N ASN A 186 -13.97 1.89 7.11
CA ASN A 186 -15.38 2.22 7.36
C ASN A 186 -15.63 3.73 7.25
N VAL A 187 -15.99 4.21 6.06
CA VAL A 187 -16.20 5.65 5.82
C VAL A 187 -17.54 5.91 5.14
N LEU A 188 -18.28 6.91 5.62
CA LEU A 188 -19.55 7.34 5.03
C LEU A 188 -19.36 8.56 4.12
N PHE A 189 -20.10 8.60 3.01
CA PHE A 189 -20.13 9.70 2.05
C PHE A 189 -21.58 10.07 1.72
N LYS A 190 -21.84 11.36 1.48
CA LYS A 190 -23.19 11.83 1.12
C LYS A 190 -23.59 11.50 -0.33
N ASN A 191 -22.63 11.22 -1.20
CA ASN A 191 -22.85 10.93 -2.60
C ASN A 191 -21.97 9.75 -3.06
N GLU A 192 -22.38 9.10 -4.14
CA GLU A 192 -21.70 7.92 -4.70
C GLU A 192 -20.35 8.31 -5.29
N GLU A 193 -20.31 9.45 -5.99
CA GLU A 193 -19.11 9.96 -6.65
C GLU A 193 -17.94 10.10 -5.68
N ASN A 194 -18.11 10.74 -4.53
CA ASN A 194 -17.02 10.87 -3.56
C ASN A 194 -16.63 9.52 -2.95
N ALA A 195 -17.58 8.60 -2.77
CA ALA A 195 -17.30 7.25 -2.28
C ALA A 195 -16.45 6.47 -3.28
N ASP A 196 -16.77 6.56 -4.57
CA ASP A 196 -16.00 5.94 -5.66
C ASP A 196 -14.63 6.59 -5.84
N GLN A 197 -14.53 7.92 -5.73
CA GLN A 197 -13.25 8.63 -5.78
C GLN A 197 -12.36 8.24 -4.60
N PHE A 198 -12.92 8.16 -3.39
CA PHE A 198 -12.21 7.66 -2.22
C PHE A 198 -11.74 6.22 -2.46
N ARG A 199 -12.62 5.29 -2.86
CA ARG A 199 -12.27 3.89 -3.14
C ARG A 199 -11.14 3.80 -4.18
N SER A 200 -11.24 4.55 -5.28
CA SER A 200 -10.22 4.56 -6.34
C SER A 200 -8.87 5.06 -5.81
N THR A 201 -8.88 6.13 -5.02
CA THR A 201 -7.66 6.67 -4.39
C THR A 201 -7.06 5.67 -3.40
N VAL A 202 -7.87 4.91 -2.66
CA VAL A 202 -7.37 3.85 -1.77
C VAL A 202 -6.66 2.76 -2.56
N LEU A 203 -7.24 2.27 -3.65
CA LEU A 203 -6.63 1.24 -4.51
C LEU A 203 -5.33 1.76 -5.16
N GLU A 204 -5.31 3.02 -5.57
CA GLU A 204 -4.11 3.69 -6.08
C GLU A 204 -3.02 3.76 -4.99
N ASN A 205 -3.36 4.24 -3.80
CA ASN A 205 -2.44 4.33 -2.66
C ASN A 205 -1.84 2.96 -2.29
N VAL A 206 -2.64 1.90 -2.33
CA VAL A 206 -2.17 0.52 -2.10
C VAL A 206 -1.12 0.15 -3.14
N SER A 207 -1.40 0.41 -4.42
CA SER A 207 -0.48 0.11 -5.53
C SER A 207 0.83 0.90 -5.42
N ILE A 208 0.74 2.18 -5.04
CA ILE A 208 1.91 3.05 -4.81
C ILE A 208 2.75 2.52 -3.64
N MET A 209 2.11 2.27 -2.50
CA MET A 209 2.79 1.96 -1.24
C MET A 209 3.27 0.50 -1.17
N SER A 210 2.92 -0.30 -2.18
CA SER A 210 3.22 -1.71 -2.30
C SER A 210 3.75 -2.06 -3.71
N PRO A 211 4.94 -1.54 -4.09
CA PRO A 211 5.53 -1.88 -5.38
C PRO A 211 5.84 -3.39 -5.51
N ARG A 212 6.05 -4.10 -4.39
CA ARG A 212 6.21 -5.57 -4.35
C ARG A 212 4.88 -6.35 -4.30
N LYS A 213 3.72 -5.69 -4.35
CA LYS A 213 2.38 -6.29 -4.18
C LYS A 213 2.20 -7.04 -2.85
N ASP A 214 2.90 -6.58 -1.82
CA ASP A 214 2.80 -7.02 -0.44
C ASP A 214 1.62 -6.41 0.34
N LEU A 215 0.81 -5.56 -0.30
CA LEU A 215 -0.52 -5.15 0.15
C LEU A 215 -1.58 -5.58 -0.88
N GLN A 216 -2.71 -6.04 -0.38
CA GLN A 216 -3.90 -6.32 -1.16
C GLN A 216 -5.10 -5.59 -0.57
N ALA A 217 -5.98 -5.08 -1.40
CA ALA A 217 -7.13 -4.30 -0.97
C ALA A 217 -8.42 -4.86 -1.54
N GLN A 218 -9.39 -5.12 -0.67
CA GLN A 218 -10.75 -5.52 -1.01
C GLN A 218 -11.70 -4.46 -0.46
N VAL A 219 -12.09 -3.51 -1.31
CA VAL A 219 -12.85 -2.32 -0.93
C VAL A 219 -14.09 -2.18 -1.81
N SER A 220 -15.25 -2.00 -1.17
CA SER A 220 -16.57 -1.92 -1.80
C SER A 220 -17.31 -0.65 -1.39
N VAL A 221 -18.16 -0.16 -2.30
CA VAL A 221 -19.10 0.94 -2.03
C VAL A 221 -20.50 0.36 -1.91
N LEU A 222 -21.20 0.70 -0.82
CA LEU A 222 -22.54 0.19 -0.53
C LEU A 222 -23.49 1.36 -0.21
N PRO A 223 -24.71 1.41 -0.78
CA PRO A 223 -25.69 2.41 -0.40
C PRO A 223 -26.21 2.14 1.02
N VAL A 224 -26.30 3.18 1.84
CA VAL A 224 -26.83 3.13 3.22
C VAL A 224 -27.89 4.19 3.41
N VAL A 225 -29.01 3.79 4.01
CA VAL A 225 -30.17 4.65 4.23
C VAL A 225 -30.21 5.05 5.70
N ASP A 226 -30.33 6.35 5.95
CA ASP A 226 -30.45 6.94 7.29
C ASP A 226 -29.33 6.49 8.26
N PRO A 227 -28.03 6.50 7.86
CA PRO A 227 -26.98 6.16 8.80
C PRO A 227 -26.89 7.22 9.90
N GLU A 228 -26.61 6.78 11.12
CA GLU A 228 -26.05 7.69 12.12
C GLU A 228 -24.62 8.00 11.74
N PHE A 229 -24.26 9.29 11.72
CA PHE A 229 -22.91 9.73 11.40
C PHE A 229 -22.47 10.84 12.35
N ASN A 230 -21.16 11.03 12.47
CA ASN A 230 -20.60 12.04 13.36
C ASN A 230 -19.44 12.76 12.71
N GLY A 231 -19.56 14.07 12.50
CA GLY A 231 -18.45 14.90 12.04
C GLY A 231 -17.85 14.48 10.70
N THR A 232 -17.06 15.36 10.11
CA THR A 232 -16.19 15.01 8.98
C THR A 232 -14.91 14.38 9.51
N ILE A 233 -14.38 13.37 8.81
CA ILE A 233 -13.06 12.82 9.07
C ILE A 233 -12.01 13.85 8.67
N LEU A 234 -11.12 14.18 9.60
CA LEU A 234 -9.97 15.05 9.37
C LEU A 234 -8.68 14.26 9.54
N VAL A 235 -7.64 14.63 8.78
CA VAL A 235 -6.29 14.07 8.93
C VAL A 235 -5.70 14.31 10.32
N GLY A 236 -6.15 15.36 11.00
CA GLY A 236 -5.78 15.65 12.38
C GLY A 236 -6.38 14.71 13.41
N ASP A 237 -7.39 13.91 13.03
CA ASP A 237 -8.00 12.92 13.90
C ASP A 237 -7.19 11.62 13.97
N TYR A 238 -6.20 11.45 13.08
CA TYR A 238 -5.30 10.31 13.11
C TYR A 238 -4.39 10.38 14.34
N VAL A 239 -4.51 9.37 15.20
CA VAL A 239 -3.61 9.12 16.32
C VAL A 239 -2.93 7.79 16.05
N ALA A 240 -1.61 7.80 15.91
CA ALA A 240 -0.85 6.56 15.78
C ALA A 240 -1.04 5.72 17.06
N ASP A 241 -1.49 4.48 16.89
CA ASP A 241 -1.60 3.50 17.98
C ASP A 241 -0.33 2.62 18.06
N GLU A 242 -0.29 1.73 19.05
CA GLU A 242 0.82 0.77 19.25
C GLU A 242 1.00 -0.23 18.09
N HIS A 243 0.03 -0.27 17.17
CA HIS A 243 0.01 -1.13 16.01
C HIS A 243 0.36 -0.39 14.71
N SER A 244 0.35 0.93 14.74
CA SER A 244 0.75 1.76 13.62
C SER A 244 2.26 1.62 13.42
N PRO A 245 2.75 1.33 12.20
CA PRO A 245 4.18 1.32 11.96
C PRO A 245 4.75 2.69 12.36
N PRO A 246 5.96 2.72 12.95
CA PRO A 246 6.57 3.97 13.39
C PRO A 246 6.52 4.97 12.23
N GLU A 247 5.90 6.12 12.45
CA GLU A 247 6.00 7.21 11.49
C GLU A 247 7.48 7.54 11.39
N THR A 248 8.07 7.39 10.20
CA THR A 248 9.44 7.81 10.01
C THR A 248 9.49 9.30 10.34
N PRO A 249 10.31 9.70 11.32
CA PRO A 249 10.45 11.10 11.66
C PRO A 249 10.76 11.85 10.39
N ARG A 250 10.03 12.93 10.10
CA ARG A 250 10.61 13.97 9.25
C ARG A 250 11.89 14.35 9.97
N GLU A 251 13.05 14.02 9.41
CA GLU A 251 14.24 14.74 9.81
C GLU A 251 13.90 16.21 9.63
N SER A 252 13.97 16.96 10.71
CA SER A 252 13.67 18.40 10.79
C SER A 252 14.57 19.26 9.90
N SER A 253 15.30 18.63 8.98
CA SER A 253 16.29 19.21 8.07
C SER A 253 15.89 19.16 6.59
N ILE A 254 14.75 18.59 6.21
CA ILE A 254 14.23 18.68 4.83
C ILE A 254 13.80 20.12 4.56
N SER A 255 14.56 20.82 3.72
CA SER A 255 14.24 22.16 3.24
C SER A 255 13.03 22.08 2.30
N LEU A 256 11.92 22.66 2.76
CA LEU A 256 10.64 22.64 2.07
C LEU A 256 10.67 23.52 0.82
N VAL A 257 10.19 22.99 -0.31
CA VAL A 257 10.06 23.72 -1.58
C VAL A 257 8.66 24.32 -1.66
N THR A 258 8.55 25.61 -2.02
CA THR A 258 7.25 26.24 -2.31
C THR A 258 6.97 26.19 -3.81
N ASN A 259 5.71 26.32 -4.24
CA ASN A 259 5.36 26.27 -5.67
C ASN A 259 6.02 27.39 -6.51
N ASN A 260 6.53 28.44 -5.88
CA ASN A 260 7.25 29.54 -6.54
C ASN A 260 8.78 29.33 -6.57
N ASP A 261 9.27 28.23 -5.99
CA ASP A 261 10.70 27.93 -5.97
C ASP A 261 11.19 27.55 -7.39
N PRO A 262 12.31 28.14 -7.88
CA PRO A 262 12.90 27.75 -9.15
C PRO A 262 13.12 26.24 -9.29
N LEU A 263 13.46 25.54 -8.20
CA LEU A 263 13.66 24.10 -8.21
C LEU A 263 12.36 23.36 -8.60
N TYR A 264 11.22 23.81 -8.08
CA TYR A 264 9.91 23.25 -8.43
C TYR A 264 9.58 23.45 -9.91
N LYS A 265 9.79 24.68 -10.41
CA LYS A 265 9.44 25.02 -11.79
C LYS A 265 10.33 24.29 -12.80
N TYR A 266 11.63 24.21 -12.53
CA TYR A 266 12.61 23.81 -13.53
C TYR A 266 13.11 22.37 -13.36
N GLN A 267 13.17 21.83 -12.14
CA GLN A 267 13.79 20.54 -11.82
C GLN A 267 12.84 19.55 -11.13
N ARG A 268 11.54 19.63 -11.43
CA ARG A 268 10.55 18.59 -11.06
C ARG A 268 10.45 17.49 -12.12
N LEU A 269 10.14 16.28 -11.67
CA LEU A 269 9.79 15.15 -12.54
C LEU A 269 8.29 14.94 -12.66
N GLU A 270 7.53 15.18 -11.59
CA GLU A 270 6.11 14.85 -11.52
C GLU A 270 5.20 15.97 -12.05
N ALA A 271 4.01 15.57 -12.49
CA ALA A 271 2.92 16.49 -12.82
C ALA A 271 2.42 17.24 -11.57
N ASP A 272 1.91 18.46 -11.77
CA ASP A 272 1.46 19.34 -10.68
C ASP A 272 0.46 18.66 -9.73
N ARG A 273 -0.41 17.78 -10.23
CA ARG A 273 -1.43 17.07 -9.42
C ARG A 273 -0.84 16.21 -8.30
N TYR A 274 0.40 15.73 -8.43
CA TYR A 274 1.07 14.91 -7.40
C TYR A 274 1.86 15.75 -6.40
N LEU A 275 2.13 17.02 -6.71
CA LEU A 275 2.96 17.91 -5.91
C LEU A 275 2.14 18.98 -5.15
N LEU A 276 0.81 18.85 -5.15
CA LEU A 276 -0.13 19.73 -4.45
C LEU A 276 0.14 19.86 -2.93
N ALA A 277 0.92 18.94 -2.36
CA ALA A 277 1.33 18.93 -0.97
C ALA A 277 2.87 19.05 -0.81
N ARG A 278 3.43 20.23 -1.13
CA ARG A 278 4.80 20.68 -0.76
C ARG A 278 5.92 19.68 -1.12
N PRO A 279 6.53 19.80 -2.31
CA PRO A 279 7.62 18.91 -2.72
C PRO A 279 8.81 18.95 -1.78
N ASP A 280 9.49 17.81 -1.70
CA ASP A 280 10.77 17.67 -1.06
C ASP A 280 11.88 18.11 -2.01
N ARG A 281 12.93 18.70 -1.42
CA ARG A 281 14.20 18.97 -2.08
C ARG A 281 15.08 17.72 -2.00
N ALA A 282 14.90 16.82 -2.96
CA ALA A 282 15.62 15.56 -3.03
C ALA A 282 17.07 15.80 -3.47
N HIS A 283 18.03 15.32 -2.70
CA HIS A 283 19.44 15.40 -3.07
C HIS A 283 19.75 14.31 -4.10
N ILE A 284 20.46 14.66 -5.17
CA ILE A 284 20.94 13.67 -6.14
C ILE A 284 22.19 12.99 -5.57
N ILE A 285 23.21 13.75 -5.19
CA ILE A 285 24.30 13.31 -4.31
C ILE A 285 23.89 13.56 -2.86
N ASP A 286 23.79 12.48 -2.09
CA ASP A 286 23.36 12.52 -0.70
C ASP A 286 24.10 13.60 0.10
N LYS A 287 23.37 14.24 1.01
CA LYS A 287 23.91 15.22 1.95
C LYS A 287 25.13 14.68 2.71
N ALA A 288 25.05 13.43 3.17
CA ALA A 288 26.12 12.77 3.93
C ALA A 288 27.37 12.52 3.07
N GLU A 289 27.20 12.22 1.78
CA GLU A 289 28.33 12.03 0.86
C GLU A 289 29.00 13.37 0.54
N CYS A 290 28.21 14.42 0.30
CA CYS A 290 28.71 15.79 0.14
C CYS A 290 29.48 16.29 1.38
N ASP A 291 29.09 15.86 2.59
CA ASP A 291 29.74 16.25 3.84
C ASP A 291 31.04 15.49 4.10
N LYS A 292 31.12 14.21 3.69
CA LYS A 292 32.29 13.34 3.92
C LYS A 292 33.37 13.50 2.86
N ASN A 293 32.99 13.79 1.62
CA ASN A 293 33.90 13.76 0.47
C ASN A 293 34.14 15.18 -0.07
N SER A 294 35.36 15.67 0.07
CA SER A 294 35.77 17.01 -0.39
C SER A 294 35.52 17.24 -1.89
N THR A 295 35.53 16.17 -2.69
CA THR A 295 35.20 16.21 -4.13
C THR A 295 33.77 16.67 -4.38
N TYR A 296 32.83 16.26 -3.52
CA TYR A 296 31.40 16.52 -3.67
C TYR A 296 30.89 17.71 -2.85
N GLN A 297 31.71 18.25 -1.95
CA GLN A 297 31.34 19.38 -1.09
C GLN A 297 30.81 20.60 -1.87
N LYS A 298 31.34 20.84 -3.08
CA LYS A 298 30.87 21.93 -3.96
C LYS A 298 29.43 21.76 -4.47
N TYR A 299 28.89 20.54 -4.46
CA TYR A 299 27.52 20.24 -4.88
C TYR A 299 26.51 20.31 -3.72
N ARG A 300 27.00 20.38 -2.47
CA ARG A 300 26.18 20.29 -1.25
C ARG A 300 24.92 21.15 -1.28
N ASN A 301 25.06 22.41 -1.68
CA ASN A 301 23.96 23.38 -1.72
C ASN A 301 23.66 23.86 -3.14
N ASP A 302 24.30 23.27 -4.15
CA ASP A 302 24.16 23.66 -5.54
C ASP A 302 22.82 23.18 -6.11
N GLU A 303 22.05 24.07 -6.75
CA GLU A 303 20.73 23.77 -7.28
C GLU A 303 20.71 22.56 -8.24
N ASN A 304 21.80 22.34 -8.98
CA ASN A 304 21.93 21.23 -9.93
C ASN A 304 22.12 19.87 -9.23
N ASN A 305 22.29 19.84 -7.90
CA ASN A 305 22.31 18.62 -7.09
C ASN A 305 20.93 18.26 -6.53
N PHE A 306 19.86 18.92 -7.00
CA PHE A 306 18.52 18.73 -6.45
C PHE A 306 17.47 18.39 -7.49
N LEU A 307 16.47 17.63 -7.07
CA LEU A 307 15.21 17.47 -7.77
C LEU A 307 14.07 17.89 -6.84
N ALA A 308 13.00 18.43 -7.41
CA ALA A 308 11.74 18.63 -6.70
C ALA A 308 10.88 17.38 -6.90
N LEU A 309 10.70 16.59 -5.84
CA LEU A 309 9.94 15.34 -5.86
C LEU A 309 8.84 15.36 -4.80
N SER A 310 7.74 14.67 -5.05
CA SER A 310 6.78 14.32 -4.01
C SER A 310 7.47 13.44 -2.97
N LYS A 311 6.93 13.41 -1.74
CA LYS A 311 7.46 12.54 -0.69
C LYS A 311 7.58 11.10 -1.18
N ASP A 312 6.56 10.58 -1.86
CA ASP A 312 6.53 9.19 -2.32
C ASP A 312 7.63 8.94 -3.36
N LEU A 313 7.75 9.82 -4.37
CA LEU A 313 8.76 9.65 -5.40
C LEU A 313 10.18 9.87 -4.87
N HIS A 314 10.35 10.75 -3.88
CA HIS A 314 11.62 10.91 -3.16
C HIS A 314 12.01 9.63 -2.42
N CYS A 315 11.05 8.99 -1.74
CA CYS A 315 11.27 7.70 -1.07
C CYS A 315 11.67 6.61 -2.07
N PHE A 316 11.00 6.54 -3.23
CA PHE A 316 11.39 5.65 -4.31
C PHE A 316 12.78 5.96 -4.89
N PHE A 317 13.17 7.22 -4.96
CA PHE A 317 14.48 7.63 -5.48
C PHE A 317 15.64 7.29 -4.55
N ASP A 318 15.40 7.33 -3.24
CA ASP A 318 16.42 7.06 -2.23
C ASP A 318 16.43 5.60 -1.76
N GLY A 319 15.39 4.82 -2.07
CA GLY A 319 15.20 3.48 -1.51
C GLY A 319 14.86 3.55 -0.04
N MET A 320 13.94 4.46 0.30
CA MET A 320 13.45 4.68 1.66
C MET A 320 11.97 4.30 1.77
N PHE A 321 11.51 4.00 3.00
CA PHE A 321 10.12 3.70 3.34
C PHE A 321 9.52 2.47 2.64
N ASN A 322 9.56 1.33 3.31
CA ASN A 322 8.93 0.07 2.87
C ASN A 322 9.39 -0.47 1.50
N VAL A 323 10.47 0.09 0.97
CA VAL A 323 11.28 -0.40 -0.15
C VAL A 323 12.74 -0.37 0.32
N ASP A 324 13.44 -1.49 0.16
CA ASP A 324 14.80 -1.69 0.70
C ASP A 324 15.90 -1.17 -0.26
N TYR A 325 15.51 -0.72 -1.45
CA TYR A 325 16.38 -0.18 -2.49
C TYR A 325 15.62 0.81 -3.39
N PRO A 326 16.32 1.72 -4.10
CA PRO A 326 15.66 2.69 -4.98
C PRO A 326 14.85 2.01 -6.08
N GLN A 327 13.67 2.52 -6.42
CA GLN A 327 12.80 1.91 -7.42
C GLN A 327 13.03 2.43 -8.85
N PHE A 328 13.79 3.51 -8.99
CA PHE A 328 14.19 4.05 -10.28
C PHE A 328 15.53 4.78 -10.21
N LYS A 329 16.15 4.95 -11.38
CA LYS A 329 17.32 5.80 -11.61
C LYS A 329 17.10 6.63 -12.87
N LEU A 330 17.96 7.61 -13.07
CA LEU A 330 17.85 8.58 -14.15
C LEU A 330 19.12 8.59 -15.00
N TYR A 331 18.96 8.71 -16.32
CA TYR A 331 20.05 8.91 -17.28
C TYR A 331 19.83 10.18 -18.07
N ILE A 332 20.91 10.76 -18.56
CA ILE A 332 20.84 11.84 -19.54
C ILE A 332 20.76 11.19 -20.92
N LYS A 333 19.64 11.44 -21.61
CA LYS A 333 19.47 11.08 -23.03
C LYS A 333 20.17 12.11 -23.92
N HIS A 334 19.92 13.38 -23.62
CA HIS A 334 20.37 14.50 -24.44
C HIS A 334 20.48 15.78 -23.60
N GLU A 335 21.41 16.65 -23.96
CA GLU A 335 21.65 17.94 -23.30
C GLU A 335 21.61 19.03 -24.36
N ALA A 336 20.80 20.05 -24.14
CA ALA A 336 20.78 21.20 -25.04
C ALA A 336 22.16 21.88 -25.10
N GLU A 337 22.52 22.36 -26.30
CA GLU A 337 23.77 23.08 -26.53
C GLU A 337 23.73 24.50 -25.98
N SER A 338 22.55 25.12 -25.96
CA SER A 338 22.33 26.47 -25.47
C SER A 338 21.22 26.53 -24.43
N THR A 339 21.20 27.64 -23.69
CA THR A 339 20.13 27.94 -22.74
C THR A 339 18.89 28.50 -23.43
N GLU A 340 17.74 28.35 -22.77
CA GLU A 340 16.44 28.79 -23.29
C GLU A 340 15.91 30.00 -22.48
N PRO A 341 15.72 31.19 -23.11
CA PRO A 341 15.24 32.39 -22.41
C PRO A 341 13.89 32.21 -21.70
N GLU A 342 12.95 31.48 -22.31
CA GLU A 342 11.64 31.14 -21.76
C GLU A 342 11.72 30.30 -20.46
N ASN A 343 12.85 29.63 -20.26
CA ASN A 343 13.15 28.77 -19.11
C ASN A 343 14.23 29.38 -18.22
N ASP A 344 14.24 30.71 -18.08
CA ASP A 344 15.17 31.44 -17.19
C ASP A 344 16.65 31.19 -17.55
N PHE A 345 16.92 31.12 -18.85
CA PHE A 345 18.25 30.87 -19.41
C PHE A 345 18.89 29.59 -18.84
N ARG A 346 18.11 28.52 -18.71
CA ARG A 346 18.58 27.20 -18.29
C ARG A 346 18.74 26.27 -19.48
N TYR A 347 19.59 25.26 -19.30
CA TYR A 347 19.75 24.17 -20.27
C TYR A 347 18.64 23.15 -20.07
N ARG A 348 17.96 22.79 -21.15
CA ARG A 348 17.10 21.61 -21.17
C ARG A 348 17.95 20.34 -21.18
N ILE A 349 17.63 19.43 -20.27
CA ILE A 349 18.23 18.10 -20.16
C ILE A 349 17.11 17.08 -20.33
N ASP A 350 17.15 16.32 -21.42
CA ASP A 350 16.23 15.20 -21.63
C ASP A 350 16.78 13.98 -20.88
N LEU A 351 15.90 13.34 -20.09
CA LEU A 351 16.23 12.26 -19.18
C LEU A 351 15.52 10.97 -19.55
N ILE A 352 16.16 9.83 -19.31
CA ILE A 352 15.50 8.52 -19.23
C ILE A 352 15.26 8.18 -17.76
N VAL A 353 14.03 7.84 -17.42
CA VAL A 353 13.63 7.21 -16.17
C VAL A 353 13.64 5.70 -16.40
N GLU A 354 14.62 5.01 -15.80
CA GLU A 354 14.67 3.54 -15.77
C GLU A 354 14.17 3.06 -14.42
N VAL A 355 13.14 2.21 -14.42
CA VAL A 355 12.59 1.61 -13.21
C VAL A 355 13.15 0.20 -12.99
N TYR A 356 13.12 -0.25 -11.73
CA TYR A 356 13.64 -1.57 -11.36
C TYR A 356 12.88 -2.73 -12.02
N ASP A 357 11.55 -2.64 -12.04
CA ASP A 357 10.67 -3.65 -12.65
C ASP A 357 9.35 -3.03 -13.15
N ILE A 358 8.49 -3.87 -13.74
CA ILE A 358 7.17 -3.47 -14.26
C ILE A 358 6.24 -2.95 -13.14
N ASN A 359 6.40 -3.40 -11.89
CA ASN A 359 5.57 -2.91 -10.79
C ASN A 359 5.97 -1.48 -10.40
N ALA A 360 7.28 -1.19 -10.37
CA ALA A 360 7.80 0.15 -10.20
C ALA A 360 7.37 1.07 -11.36
N ALA A 361 7.31 0.56 -12.60
CA ALA A 361 6.72 1.31 -13.74
C ALA A 361 5.28 1.74 -13.44
N GLN A 362 4.44 0.81 -12.97
CA GLN A 362 3.04 1.08 -12.63
C GLN A 362 2.90 2.13 -11.52
N ALA A 363 3.86 2.22 -10.59
CA ALA A 363 3.83 3.20 -9.50
C ALA A 363 4.37 4.59 -9.89
N ILE A 364 5.25 4.68 -10.89
CA ILE A 364 6.05 5.89 -11.19
C ILE A 364 5.62 6.57 -12.49
N PHE A 365 5.39 5.82 -13.57
CA PHE A 365 5.27 6.37 -14.92
C PHE A 365 4.11 7.34 -15.11
N TYR A 366 2.95 7.01 -14.56
CA TYR A 366 1.76 7.85 -14.65
C TYR A 366 1.85 9.16 -13.84
N ARG A 367 2.90 9.29 -13.00
CA ARG A 367 3.18 10.48 -12.19
C ARG A 367 4.01 11.52 -12.93
N LEU A 368 4.76 11.10 -13.94
CA LEU A 368 5.67 11.98 -14.67
C LEU A 368 4.90 13.14 -15.35
N LYS A 369 5.55 14.30 -15.44
CA LYS A 369 4.95 15.52 -15.96
C LYS A 369 4.62 15.43 -17.45
N GLU A 370 3.77 16.35 -17.90
CA GLU A 370 3.44 16.52 -19.30
C GLU A 370 4.70 16.69 -20.17
N GLY A 371 4.68 16.08 -21.36
CA GLY A 371 5.82 15.98 -22.27
C GLY A 371 6.73 14.78 -22.00
N SER A 372 6.44 13.96 -20.99
CA SER A 372 7.09 12.65 -20.81
C SER A 372 6.52 11.62 -21.79
N THR A 373 7.36 10.73 -22.32
CA THR A 373 6.95 9.74 -23.34
C THR A 373 7.43 8.34 -23.00
N ALA A 374 6.61 7.33 -23.27
CA ALA A 374 6.98 5.94 -23.04
C ALA A 374 7.94 5.45 -24.13
N ILE A 375 8.99 4.75 -23.71
CA ILE A 375 9.91 4.02 -24.61
C ILE A 375 9.51 2.55 -24.64
N ASP A 376 9.45 1.94 -23.46
CA ASP A 376 9.07 0.55 -23.22
C ASP A 376 8.46 0.37 -21.81
N ASP A 377 8.26 -0.87 -21.38
CA ASP A 377 7.62 -1.22 -20.09
C ASP A 377 8.43 -0.81 -18.85
N THR A 378 9.72 -0.48 -19.03
CA THR A 378 10.67 -0.15 -17.95
C THR A 378 11.40 1.18 -18.15
N HIS A 379 11.18 1.87 -19.27
CA HIS A 379 11.80 3.15 -19.59
C HIS A 379 10.78 4.22 -20.04
N MET A 380 10.91 5.41 -19.48
CA MET A 380 10.21 6.62 -19.94
C MET A 380 11.17 7.79 -20.15
N GLU A 381 10.91 8.62 -21.15
CA GLU A 381 11.60 9.90 -21.32
C GLU A 381 10.89 11.00 -20.54
N THR A 382 11.66 11.89 -19.94
CA THR A 382 11.19 13.14 -19.35
C THR A 382 12.27 14.21 -19.53
N PHE A 383 12.14 15.38 -18.91
CA PHE A 383 13.15 16.44 -19.03
C PHE A 383 13.21 17.31 -17.79
N VAL A 384 14.30 18.05 -17.60
CA VAL A 384 14.43 19.11 -16.59
C VAL A 384 15.21 20.30 -17.17
N TYR A 385 15.15 21.45 -16.49
CA TYR A 385 15.92 22.64 -16.85
C TYR A 385 16.93 22.97 -15.74
N VAL A 386 18.21 23.00 -16.08
CA VAL A 386 19.30 23.14 -15.11
C VAL A 386 20.18 24.34 -15.45
N LYS A 387 20.80 24.95 -14.43
CA LYS A 387 21.71 26.08 -14.65
C LYS A 387 23.08 25.64 -15.17
N ASN A 388 23.54 24.46 -14.73
CA ASN A 388 24.86 23.94 -15.07
C ASN A 388 24.76 22.44 -15.41
N LYS A 389 24.81 22.13 -16.72
CA LYS A 389 24.71 20.75 -17.22
C LYS A 389 25.83 19.84 -16.71
N ASP A 390 27.05 20.35 -16.56
CA ASP A 390 28.19 19.54 -16.11
C ASP A 390 28.06 19.12 -14.64
N TYR A 391 27.55 20.03 -13.80
CA TYR A 391 27.28 19.74 -12.39
C TYR A 391 26.15 18.74 -12.27
N PHE A 392 25.05 18.97 -13.00
CA PHE A 392 23.91 18.06 -13.01
C PHE A 392 24.32 16.65 -13.49
N ARG A 393 25.08 16.56 -14.58
CA ARG A 393 25.61 15.29 -15.13
C ARG A 393 26.45 14.54 -14.09
N THR A 394 27.32 15.24 -13.38
CA THR A 394 28.15 14.64 -12.34
C THR A 394 27.30 14.08 -11.19
N CYS A 395 26.31 14.85 -10.74
CA CYS A 395 25.41 14.43 -9.67
C CYS A 395 24.59 13.21 -10.09
N LEU A 396 23.97 13.27 -11.27
CA LEU A 396 23.13 12.18 -11.78
C LEU A 396 23.93 10.89 -12.00
N GLY A 397 25.15 11.00 -12.54
CA GLY A 397 26.04 9.85 -12.74
C GLY A 397 26.41 9.16 -11.43
N TRP A 398 26.65 9.93 -10.35
CA TRP A 398 26.87 9.36 -9.02
C TRP A 398 25.65 8.59 -8.52
N LYS A 399 24.45 9.20 -8.61
CA LYS A 399 23.21 8.60 -8.11
C LYS A 399 22.85 7.34 -8.90
N ALA A 400 22.95 7.38 -10.23
CA ALA A 400 22.72 6.21 -11.08
C ALA A 400 23.66 5.05 -10.73
N ALA A 401 24.95 5.32 -10.51
CA ALA A 401 25.91 4.30 -10.10
C ALA A 401 25.62 3.73 -8.70
N LYS A 402 25.19 4.57 -7.75
CA LYS A 402 24.75 4.12 -6.43
C LYS A 402 23.50 3.22 -6.53
N THR A 403 22.50 3.63 -7.30
CA THR A 403 21.27 2.87 -7.49
C THR A 403 21.55 1.53 -8.18
N GLN A 404 22.40 1.51 -9.22
CA GLN A 404 22.76 0.27 -9.91
C GLN A 404 23.37 -0.76 -8.94
N LYS A 405 24.30 -0.34 -8.08
CA LYS A 405 24.88 -1.24 -7.06
C LYS A 405 23.85 -1.82 -6.11
N ALA A 406 22.84 -1.04 -5.73
CA ALA A 406 21.75 -1.52 -4.89
C ALA A 406 20.88 -2.54 -5.62
N TRP A 407 20.60 -2.32 -6.92
CA TRP A 407 19.86 -3.27 -7.75
C TRP A 407 20.61 -4.58 -7.95
N ASP A 408 21.90 -4.50 -8.25
CA ASP A 408 22.76 -5.69 -8.43
C ASP A 408 22.77 -6.53 -7.14
N SER A 409 22.93 -5.88 -5.97
CA SER A 409 22.92 -6.55 -4.67
C SER A 409 21.58 -7.24 -4.35
N GLU A 410 20.46 -6.62 -4.73
CA GLU A 410 19.13 -7.22 -4.55
C GLU A 410 18.90 -8.39 -5.52
N MET A 411 19.35 -8.29 -6.77
CA MET A 411 19.23 -9.39 -7.72
C MET A 411 20.05 -10.60 -7.27
N GLU A 412 21.22 -10.39 -6.67
CA GLU A 412 22.05 -11.46 -6.09
C GLU A 412 21.40 -12.10 -4.86
N SER A 413 20.71 -11.34 -4.01
CA SER A 413 20.02 -11.86 -2.82
C SER A 413 18.75 -12.65 -3.16
N ALA A 414 18.15 -12.38 -4.32
CA ALA A 414 16.96 -13.06 -4.82
C ALA A 414 17.23 -14.41 -5.53
N VAL A 415 18.50 -14.80 -5.73
CA VAL A 415 18.87 -16.12 -6.29
C VAL A 415 18.94 -17.15 -5.15
N PRO A 416 18.10 -18.22 -5.18
CA PRO A 416 17.93 -19.17 -4.08
C PRO A 416 19.11 -20.12 -3.80
#